data_AF-A0A836TIT2-F1
#
_entry.id   AF-A0A836TIT2-F1
#
_cell.length_a   1.000
_cell.length_b   1.000
_cell.length_c   1.000
_cell.angle_alpha   90.00
_cell.angle_beta   90.00
_cell.angle_gamma   90.00
#
_symmetry.space_group_name_H-M   'P 1'
#
loop_
_entity.id
_entity.type
_entity.pdbx_description
1 polymer ?
#
loop_
_entity_poly.entity_id
_entity_poly.type
_entity_poly.pdbx_seq_one_letter_code
_entity_poly.pdbx_strand_id
1 'polypeptide(L)' 'MMKRPDVIEKIKNLIEQEREIVIDSDDQKLDIDSFTMTLIISFVNDEMGVVLDMETLDFDAFTSLNTLADLIEAEKQN' A
#
# COMPACT_ATOMS: atom_id res chain seq x y z
N MET A 1 1.84 8.17 -15.78
CA MET A 1 2.22 7.63 -14.46
C MET A 1 1.20 8.11 -13.44
N MET A 2 0.64 7.20 -12.64
CA MET A 2 -0.23 7.54 -11.52
C MET A 2 0.57 8.35 -10.49
N LYS A 3 0.00 9.42 -9.95
CA LYS A 3 0.72 10.29 -9.01
C LYS A 3 0.67 9.70 -7.60
N ARG A 4 1.66 10.02 -6.77
CA ARG A 4 1.72 9.61 -5.36
C ARG A 4 0.40 9.81 -4.59
N PRO A 5 -0.28 10.97 -4.68
CA PRO A 5 -1.53 11.18 -3.95
C PRO A 5 -2.62 10.20 -4.38
N ASP A 6 -2.68 9.85 -5.66
CA ASP A 6 -3.66 8.88 -6.18
C ASP A 6 -3.40 7.47 -5.62
N VAL A 7 -2.11 7.10 -5.46
CA VAL A 7 -1.70 5.83 -4.84
C VAL A 7 -2.14 5.78 -3.38
N ILE A 8 -1.81 6.84 -2.63
CA ILE A 8 -2.18 6.98 -1.21
C ILE A 8 -3.71 6.88 -1.04
N GLU A 9 -4.47 7.61 -1.85
CA GLU A 9 -5.94 7.62 -1.78
C GLU A 9 -6.53 6.24 -2.07
N LYS A 10 -6.02 5.54 -3.10
CA LYS A 10 -6.48 4.18 -3.43
C LYS A 10 -6.20 3.17 -2.31
N ILE A 11 -5.01 3.21 -1.72
CA ILE A 11 -4.63 2.31 -0.60
C ILE A 11 -5.44 2.65 0.65
N LYS A 12 -5.61 3.95 0.94
CA LYS A 12 -6.45 4.42 2.04
C LYS A 12 -7.85 3.85 1.94
N ASN A 13 -8.49 4.02 0.78
CA ASN A 13 -9.85 3.52 0.55
C ASN A 13 -9.93 2.01 0.73
N LEU A 14 -8.96 1.25 0.23
CA LEU A 14 -8.90 -0.21 0.42
C LEU A 14 -8.86 -0.58 1.92
N ILE A 15 -7.95 0.02 2.69
CA ILE A 15 -7.75 -0.32 4.10
C ILE A 15 -8.95 0.13 4.96
N GLU A 16 -9.49 1.33 4.72
CA GLU A 16 -10.66 1.84 5.43
C GLU A 16 -11.90 0.97 5.15
N GLN A 17 -12.09 0.52 3.90
CA GLN A 17 -13.19 -0.36 3.53
C GLN A 17 -13.07 -1.76 4.13
N GLU A 18 -11.89 -2.39 4.01
CA GLU A 18 -11.71 -3.77 4.48
C GLU A 18 -11.74 -3.87 6.01
N ARG A 19 -11.20 -2.86 6.70
CA ARG A 19 -11.03 -2.91 8.16
C ARG A 19 -12.08 -2.11 8.93
N GLU A 20 -12.99 -1.43 8.23
CA GLU A 20 -13.98 -0.54 8.83
C GLU A 20 -13.37 0.51 9.78
N ILE A 21 -12.20 1.05 9.42
CA ILE A 21 -11.48 2.08 10.17
C ILE A 21 -11.46 3.42 9.41
N VAL A 22 -11.05 4.48 10.11
CA VAL A 22 -10.69 5.76 9.50
C VAL A 22 -9.21 6.01 9.72
N ILE A 23 -8.52 6.44 8.66
CA ILE A 23 -7.12 6.83 8.67
C ILE A 23 -7.05 8.36 8.63
N ASP A 24 -6.59 8.96 9.71
CA ASP A 24 -6.57 10.41 9.91
C ASP A 24 -5.39 11.10 9.22
N SER A 25 -4.31 10.36 8.95
CA SER A 25 -3.07 10.89 8.36
C SER A 25 -2.32 9.83 7.56
N ASP A 26 -1.60 10.27 6.53
CA ASP A 26 -0.79 9.38 5.68
C ASP A 26 0.40 8.75 6.43
N ASP A 27 0.83 9.39 7.53
CA ASP A 27 1.89 8.91 8.43
C ASP A 27 1.34 8.18 9.67
N GLN A 28 0.02 8.01 9.77
CA GLN A 28 -0.57 7.25 10.87
C GLN A 28 -0.02 5.83 10.86
N LYS A 29 0.45 5.36 12.02
CA LYS A 29 0.88 3.98 12.16
C LYS A 29 -0.33 3.07 12.05
N LEU A 30 -0.29 2.15 11.08
CA LEU A 30 -1.29 1.15 10.82
C LEU A 30 -0.79 -0.20 11.33
N ASP A 31 -1.66 -0.93 12.01
CA ASP A 31 -1.39 -2.30 12.42
C ASP A 31 -1.77 -3.25 11.29
N ILE A 32 -0.93 -3.35 10.26
CA ILE A 32 -1.20 -4.16 9.05
C ILE A 32 -0.80 -5.61 9.35
N ASP A 33 -1.78 -6.51 9.33
CA ASP A 33 -1.54 -7.95 9.44
C ASP A 33 -1.19 -8.58 8.08
N SER A 34 -0.70 -9.82 8.10
CA SER A 34 -0.28 -10.53 6.88
C SER A 34 -1.42 -10.73 5.86
N PHE A 35 -2.67 -10.79 6.32
CA PHE A 35 -3.82 -10.85 5.44
C PHE A 35 -4.01 -9.54 4.67
N THR A 36 -4.00 -8.41 5.39
CA THR A 36 -4.09 -7.07 4.81
C THR A 36 -2.89 -6.78 3.90
N MET A 37 -1.69 -7.23 4.25
CA MET A 37 -0.52 -7.15 3.36
C MET A 37 -0.78 -7.86 2.02
N THR A 38 -1.27 -9.11 2.08
CA THR A 38 -1.58 -9.90 0.88
C THR A 38 -2.66 -9.22 0.02
N LEU A 39 -3.68 -8.64 0.66
CA LEU A 39 -4.73 -7.88 -0.01
C LEU A 39 -4.17 -6.64 -0.73
N ILE A 40 -3.33 -5.86 -0.06
CA ILE A 40 -2.67 -4.68 -0.64
C ILE A 40 -1.83 -5.10 -1.85
N ILE A 41 -1.04 -6.17 -1.74
CA ILE A 41 -0.17 -6.61 -2.84
C ILE A 41 -1.02 -7.04 -4.05
N SER A 42 -2.09 -7.81 -3.85
CA SER A 42 -3.01 -8.18 -4.94
C SER A 42 -3.64 -6.95 -5.58
N PHE A 43 -4.14 -6.03 -4.76
CA PHE A 43 -4.79 -4.80 -5.22
C PHE A 43 -3.84 -3.94 -6.05
N VAL A 44 -2.60 -3.77 -5.62
CA VAL A 44 -1.58 -2.98 -6.34
C VAL A 44 -1.28 -3.59 -7.71
N ASN A 45 -1.20 -4.92 -7.80
CA ASN A 45 -1.05 -5.62 -9.08
C ASN A 45 -2.26 -5.40 -10.00
N ASP A 46 -3.47 -5.63 -9.50
CA ASP A 46 -4.68 -5.63 -10.31
C ASP A 46 -5.12 -4.22 -10.73
N GLU A 47 -5.03 -3.24 -9.82
CA GLU A 47 -5.55 -1.88 -10.03
C GLU A 47 -4.50 -0.88 -10.50
N MET A 48 -3.22 -1.12 -10.21
CA MET A 48 -2.12 -0.21 -10.57
C MET A 48 -1.16 -0.81 -11.60
N GLY A 49 -1.27 -2.11 -11.90
CA GLY A 49 -0.37 -2.81 -12.82
C GLY A 49 1.06 -2.89 -12.30
N VAL A 50 1.25 -2.82 -10.98
CA VAL A 50 2.58 -2.88 -10.34
C VAL A 50 2.71 -4.22 -9.63
N VAL A 51 3.71 -4.99 -10.01
CA VAL A 51 4.05 -6.24 -9.34
C VAL A 51 5.04 -5.92 -8.23
N LEU A 52 4.66 -6.12 -6.98
CA LEU A 52 5.58 -6.04 -5.84
C LEU A 52 6.37 -7.36 -5.76
N ASP A 53 7.69 -7.28 -5.87
CA ASP A 53 8.56 -8.45 -5.86
C ASP A 53 8.68 -9.04 -4.45
N MET A 54 8.02 -10.17 -4.21
CA MET A 54 7.99 -10.85 -2.91
C MET A 54 9.37 -11.28 -2.39
N GLU A 55 10.39 -11.43 -3.25
CA GLU A 55 11.74 -11.79 -2.82
C GLU A 55 12.49 -10.60 -2.21
N THR A 56 12.18 -9.39 -2.65
CA THR A 56 12.87 -8.15 -2.26
C THR A 56 11.98 -7.19 -1.46
N LEU A 57 10.68 -7.49 -1.35
CA LEU A 57 9.70 -6.68 -0.65
C LEU A 57 10.04 -6.56 0.84
N ASP A 58 10.16 -5.32 1.31
CA ASP A 58 10.31 -5.02 2.73
C ASP A 58 8.93 -5.02 3.42
N PHE A 59 8.59 -6.15 4.05
CA PHE A 59 7.34 -6.29 4.79
C PHE A 59 7.27 -5.38 6.03
N ASP A 60 8.40 -4.94 6.59
CA ASP A 60 8.43 -4.02 7.73
C ASP A 60 8.00 -2.60 7.32
N ALA A 61 8.01 -2.29 6.01
CA ALA A 61 7.50 -1.03 5.47
C ALA A 61 5.96 -0.98 5.34
N PHE A 62 5.22 -2.04 5.67
CA PHE A 62 3.75 -2.03 5.72
C PHE A 62 3.22 -1.40 7.02
N THR A 63 3.59 -0.14 7.28
CA THR A 63 3.29 0.54 8.55
C THR A 63 2.53 1.86 8.43
N SER A 64 2.51 2.52 7.27
CA SER A 64 1.69 3.71 7.01
C SER A 64 1.34 3.83 5.52
N LEU A 65 0.45 4.76 5.16
CA LEU A 65 0.13 4.99 3.74
C LEU A 65 1.34 5.53 2.96
N ASN A 66 2.16 6.38 3.59
CA ASN A 66 3.36 6.89 2.96
C ASN A 66 4.40 5.81 2.68
N THR A 67 4.66 4.90 3.63
CA THR A 67 5.64 3.83 3.42
C THR A 67 5.15 2.82 2.38
N LEU A 68 3.84 2.55 2.33
CA LEU A 68 3.23 1.74 1.26
C LEU A 68 3.37 2.41 -0.11
N ALA A 69 3.15 3.73 -0.19
CA ALA A 69 3.36 4.47 -1.43
C ALA A 69 4.84 4.45 -1.87
N ASP A 70 5.78 4.57 -0.93
CA ASP A 70 7.22 4.47 -1.20
C ASP A 70 7.60 3.12 -1.80
N LEU A 71 7.09 2.02 -1.23
CA LEU A 71 7.30 0.66 -1.77
C LEU A 71 6.83 0.54 -3.22
N ILE A 72 5.64 1.04 -3.53
CA ILE A 72 5.06 0.96 -4.88
C ILE A 72 5.82 1.85 -5.86
N GLU A 73 6.31 3.01 -5.41
CA GLU A 73 7.10 3.93 -6.24
C GLU A 73 8.50 3.41 -6.52
N ALA A 74 9.11 2.67 -5.57
CA ALA A 74 10.39 2.00 -5.78
C ALA A 74 10.28 0.94 -6.89
N GLU A 75 9.23 0.12 -6.88
CA GLU A 75 9.03 -0.91 -7.90
C GLU A 75 8.69 -0.37 -9.29
N LYS A 76 8.03 0.79 -9.37
CA LYS A 76 7.78 1.47 -10.66
C LYS A 76 9.05 1.96 -11.36
N GLN A 77 10.17 2.07 -10.63
CA GLN A 77 11.45 2.55 -11.15
C GLN A 77 12.40 1.42 -11.54
N ASN A 78 12.08 0.17 -11.18
CA ASN A 78 12.77 -1.04 -11.60
C ASN A 78 12.34 -1.49 -13.01
#